data_AF-A0AAQ3LBF2-F1
#
_entry.id   AF-A0AAQ3LBF2-F1
#
_cell.length_a   1.000
_cell.length_b   1.000
_cell.length_c   1.000
_cell.angle_alpha   90.00
_cell.angle_beta   90.00
_cell.angle_gamma   90.00
#
_symmetry.space_group_name_H-M   'P 1'
#
loop_
_entity.id
_entity.type
_entity.pdbx_description
1 polymer ?
#
loop_
_entity_poly.entity_id
_entity_poly.type
_entity_poly.pdbx_seq_one_letter_code
_entity_poly.pdbx_strand_id
1 'polypeptide(L)'
;MTSLEELYLSGNPLVGGIPETWEKRLHGIGMSRLGLVGSIPISMGIHLGSLCYPSMDNNDLEGVIPEQFRLMEETTMEINLQNNGLLMGSHSPQPS
;
A
#
# COMPACT_ATOMS: atom_id res chain seq x y z
N MET A 1 9.19 -0.52 -25.32
CA MET A 1 8.52 0.39 -24.35
C MET A 1 9.15 0.11 -23.00
N THR A 2 9.62 1.14 -22.31
CA THR A 2 10.18 1.05 -20.95
C THR A 2 9.02 1.15 -19.95
N SER A 3 8.82 0.12 -19.14
CA SER A 3 7.89 0.15 -18.01
C SER A 3 8.64 0.57 -16.75
N LEU A 4 7.93 1.18 -15.81
CA LEU A 4 8.49 1.49 -14.50
C LEU A 4 8.60 0.19 -13.67
N GLU A 5 9.78 -0.04 -13.10
CA GLU A 5 10.11 -1.23 -12.32
C GLU A 5 10.23 -0.92 -10.82
N GLU A 6 10.64 0.32 -10.49
CA GLU A 6 10.82 0.78 -9.11
C GLU A 6 10.30 2.21 -8.94
N LEU A 7 9.65 2.48 -7.81
CA LEU A 7 9.15 3.80 -7.43
C LEU A 7 9.48 4.12 -5.97
N TYR A 8 10.45 5.01 -5.74
CA TYR A 8 10.83 5.47 -4.40
C TYR A 8 10.59 6.97 -4.25
N LEU A 9 9.60 7.31 -3.43
CA LEU A 9 9.19 8.68 -3.17
C LEU A 9 9.42 9.09 -1.71
N SER A 10 9.78 8.16 -0.83
CA SER A 10 9.80 8.35 0.63
C SER A 10 10.46 9.66 1.09
N GLY A 11 9.82 10.35 2.04
CA GLY A 11 10.30 11.61 2.60
C GLY A 11 9.90 12.87 1.81
N ASN A 12 9.13 12.75 0.74
CA ASN A 12 8.57 13.89 0.01
C ASN A 12 7.14 14.20 0.49
N PRO A 13 6.78 15.46 0.77
CA PRO A 13 5.41 15.81 1.12
C PRO A 13 4.54 15.78 -0.15
N LEU A 14 3.85 14.66 -0.39
CA LEU A 14 2.88 14.57 -1.48
C LEU A 14 1.49 15.02 -1.02
N VAL A 15 1.04 14.54 0.14
CA VAL A 15 -0.32 14.72 0.68
C VAL A 15 -1.42 14.24 -0.27
N GLY A 16 -2.31 13.37 0.20
CA GLY A 16 -3.42 12.85 -0.59
C GLY A 16 -3.56 11.34 -0.51
N GLY A 17 -4.46 10.79 -1.31
CA GLY A 17 -4.76 9.36 -1.32
C GLY A 17 -3.80 8.54 -2.17
N ILE A 18 -3.74 7.25 -1.86
CA ILE A 18 -3.10 6.26 -2.73
C ILE A 18 -3.96 6.10 -4.00
N PRO A 19 -3.37 6.11 -5.22
CA PRO A 19 -4.12 5.98 -6.45
C PRO A 19 -4.70 4.58 -6.66
N GLU A 20 -5.83 4.49 -7.36
CA GLU A 20 -6.50 3.22 -7.70
C GLU A 20 -5.82 2.47 -8.85
N THR A 21 -4.89 3.09 -9.59
CA THR A 21 -4.25 2.49 -10.78
C THR A 21 -2.77 2.22 -10.53
N TRP A 22 -2.34 1.00 -10.84
CA TRP A 22 -1.00 0.50 -10.55
C TRP A 22 -0.39 -0.25 -11.74
N GLU A 23 0.92 -0.08 -11.95
CA GLU A 23 1.67 -0.80 -12.97
C GLU A 23 2.06 -2.19 -12.45
N LYS A 24 1.64 -3.24 -13.17
CA LYS A 24 1.83 -4.65 -12.77
C LYS A 24 3.29 -5.12 -12.74
N ARG A 25 4.20 -4.31 -13.29
CA ARG A 25 5.63 -4.63 -13.42
C ARG A 25 6.46 -4.05 -12.29
N LEU A 26 5.87 -3.37 -11.31
CA LEU A 26 6.64 -2.86 -10.18
C LEU A 26 7.13 -4.00 -9.28
N HIS A 27 8.42 -3.97 -8.95
CA HIS A 27 9.08 -4.87 -8.01
C HIS A 27 9.53 -4.14 -6.74
N GLY A 28 9.72 -2.82 -6.82
CA GLY A 28 10.08 -1.96 -5.70
C GLY A 28 9.13 -0.76 -5.54
N ILE A 29 8.64 -0.54 -4.31
CA ILE A 29 7.88 0.66 -3.98
C ILE A 29 8.22 1.17 -2.57
N GLY A 30 8.49 2.48 -2.46
CA GLY A 30 8.71 3.16 -1.19
C GLY A 30 7.94 4.47 -1.12
N MET A 31 6.97 4.52 -0.21
CA MET A 31 6.05 5.63 -0.02
C MET A 31 5.95 6.02 1.47
N SER A 32 7.03 5.85 2.23
CA SER A 32 7.08 6.19 3.64
C SER A 32 7.18 7.70 3.86
N ARG A 33 6.54 8.23 4.92
CA ARG A 33 6.64 9.66 5.28
C ARG A 33 6.25 10.61 4.15
N LEU A 34 5.12 10.33 3.48
CA LEU A 34 4.58 11.19 2.41
C LEU A 34 3.37 12.03 2.84
N GLY A 35 2.83 11.76 4.04
CA GLY A 35 1.56 12.34 4.49
C GLY A 35 0.36 11.79 3.71
N LEU A 36 0.42 10.53 3.29
CA LEU A 36 -0.71 9.88 2.61
C LEU A 36 -1.89 9.71 3.57
N VAL A 37 -3.11 9.91 3.08
CA VAL A 37 -4.36 9.83 3.85
C VAL A 37 -5.35 8.87 3.20
N GLY A 38 -6.37 8.44 3.95
CA GLY A 38 -7.44 7.59 3.45
C GLY A 38 -7.07 6.12 3.39
N SER A 39 -7.87 5.32 2.67
CA SER A 39 -7.72 3.87 2.63
C SER A 39 -6.70 3.39 1.60
N ILE A 40 -6.12 2.21 1.87
CA ILE A 40 -5.35 1.47 0.87
C ILE A 40 -6.33 0.90 -0.17
N PRO A 41 -6.15 1.16 -1.48
CA PRO A 41 -7.04 0.66 -2.51
C PRO A 41 -6.87 -0.85 -2.73
N ILE A 42 -7.98 -1.52 -3.00
CA ILE A 42 -8.02 -2.97 -3.28
C ILE A 42 -7.13 -3.33 -4.49
N SER A 43 -7.07 -2.45 -5.48
CA SER A 43 -6.27 -2.65 -6.69
C SER A 43 -4.77 -2.82 -6.40
N MET A 44 -4.27 -2.27 -5.29
CA MET A 44 -2.88 -2.41 -4.90
C MET A 44 -2.53 -3.88 -4.64
N GLY A 45 -3.37 -4.61 -3.90
CA GLY A 45 -3.18 -6.05 -3.67
C GLY A 45 -3.37 -6.90 -4.94
N ILE A 46 -4.21 -6.44 -5.88
CA ILE A 46 -4.46 -7.15 -7.15
C ILE A 46 -3.30 -6.98 -8.15
N HIS A 47 -2.66 -5.81 -8.17
CA HIS A 47 -1.71 -5.45 -9.22
C HIS A 47 -0.24 -5.52 -8.79
N LEU A 48 0.05 -5.36 -7.51
CA LEU A 48 1.42 -5.27 -7.01
C LEU A 48 1.91 -6.58 -6.36
N GLY A 49 1.43 -7.72 -6.84
CA GLY A 49 1.80 -9.05 -6.34
C GLY A 49 3.23 -9.50 -6.63
N SER A 50 4.06 -8.65 -7.25
CA SER A 50 5.48 -8.89 -7.55
C SER A 50 6.45 -8.08 -6.66
N LEU A 51 5.93 -7.32 -5.69
CA LEU A 51 6.74 -6.51 -4.80
C LEU A 51 7.44 -7.37 -3.74
N CYS A 52 8.71 -7.09 -3.45
CA CYS A 52 9.44 -7.81 -2.41
C CYS A 52 9.33 -7.15 -1.02
N TYR A 53 9.51 -5.82 -0.97
CA TYR A 53 9.57 -5.03 0.28
C TYR A 53 8.81 -3.69 0.16
N PRO A 54 7.48 -3.69 -0.04
CA PRO A 54 6.71 -2.45 -0.01
C PRO A 54 6.81 -1.75 1.34
N SER A 55 7.09 -0.45 1.31
CA SER A 55 7.07 0.43 2.49
C SER A 55 6.08 1.58 2.32
N MET A 56 5.15 1.69 3.26
CA MET A 56 4.13 2.76 3.34
C MET A 56 3.98 3.26 4.79
N ASP A 57 5.01 3.06 5.60
CA ASP A 57 5.05 3.43 7.01
C ASP A 57 5.10 4.94 7.23
N ASN A 58 4.67 5.37 8.42
CA ASN A 58 4.67 6.77 8.84
C ASN A 58 3.86 7.66 7.89
N ASN A 59 2.61 7.27 7.64
CA ASN A 59 1.61 8.06 6.94
C ASN A 59 0.34 8.15 7.81
N ASP A 60 -0.68 8.83 7.29
CA ASP A 60 -1.99 8.99 7.93
C ASP A 60 -3.05 8.09 7.24
N LEU A 61 -2.64 6.90 6.77
CA LEU A 61 -3.56 5.95 6.15
C LEU A 61 -4.50 5.35 7.21
N GLU A 62 -5.75 5.14 6.83
CA GLU A 62 -6.80 4.66 7.73
C GLU A 62 -7.66 3.56 7.09
N GLY A 63 -8.59 3.00 7.86
CA GLY A 63 -9.48 1.94 7.39
C GLY A 63 -8.85 0.55 7.48
N VAL A 64 -9.32 -0.38 6.66
CA VAL A 64 -8.96 -1.80 6.77
C VAL A 64 -7.91 -2.16 5.72
N ILE A 65 -6.92 -2.98 6.10
CA ILE A 65 -5.98 -3.57 5.13
C ILE A 65 -6.76 -4.46 4.14
N PRO A 66 -6.71 -4.19 2.82
CA PRO A 66 -7.45 -4.98 1.83
C PRO A 66 -7.08 -6.46 1.91
N GLU A 67 -8.08 -7.32 1.89
CA GLU A 67 -7.86 -8.78 1.94
C GLU A 67 -7.08 -9.30 0.71
N GLN A 68 -7.06 -8.52 -0.37
CA GLN A 68 -6.31 -8.79 -1.59
C GLN A 68 -4.79 -8.70 -1.37
N PHE A 69 -4.32 -8.18 -0.23
CA PHE A 69 -2.90 -8.28 0.14
C PHE A 69 -2.45 -9.74 0.32
N ARG A 70 -3.39 -10.69 0.54
CA ARG A 70 -3.10 -12.14 0.48
C ARG A 70 -2.59 -12.61 -0.88
N LEU A 71 -2.88 -11.88 -1.97
CA LEU A 71 -2.37 -12.19 -3.31
C LEU A 71 -0.91 -11.77 -3.50
N MET A 72 -0.36 -10.95 -2.59
CA MET A 72 1.02 -10.50 -2.61
C MET A 72 1.97 -11.51 -1.94
N GLU A 73 1.42 -12.47 -1.17
CA GLU A 73 2.19 -13.41 -0.33
C GLU A 73 3.20 -14.29 -1.09
N GLU A 74 3.03 -14.51 -2.41
CA GLU A 74 3.96 -15.39 -3.15
C GLU A 74 5.35 -14.78 -3.37
N THR A 75 5.48 -13.45 -3.47
CA THR A 75 6.78 -12.78 -3.71
C THR A 75 7.15 -11.77 -2.65
N THR A 76 6.17 -11.30 -1.87
CA THR A 76 6.39 -10.29 -0.84
C THR A 76 6.93 -10.92 0.45
N MET A 77 8.09 -10.43 0.89
CA MET A 77 8.73 -10.89 2.11
C MET A 77 8.22 -10.13 3.34
N GLU A 78 8.06 -8.81 3.21
CA GLU A 78 7.57 -7.94 4.28
C GLU A 78 6.80 -6.76 3.69
N ILE A 79 5.63 -6.44 4.26
CA ILE A 79 4.91 -5.20 3.99
C ILE A 79 4.99 -4.32 5.23
N ASN A 80 5.67 -3.19 5.11
CA ASN A 80 5.82 -2.25 6.22
C ASN A 80 4.70 -1.19 6.19
N LEU A 81 3.71 -1.36 7.07
CA LEU A 81 2.55 -0.48 7.24
C LEU A 81 2.55 0.25 8.59
N GLN A 82 3.63 0.16 9.36
CA GLN A 82 3.68 0.69 10.73
C GLN A 82 3.42 2.20 10.77
N ASN A 83 2.97 2.71 11.92
CA ASN A 83 2.67 4.13 12.12
C ASN A 83 1.67 4.66 11.06
N ASN A 84 0.52 4.00 10.99
CA ASN A 84 -0.69 4.40 10.28
C ASN A 84 -1.90 4.12 11.20
N GLY A 85 -3.09 4.60 10.84
CA GLY A 85 -4.37 4.31 11.50
C GLY A 85 -5.08 3.05 10.97
N LEU A 86 -4.34 2.06 10.48
CA LEU A 86 -4.91 0.88 9.82
C LEU A 86 -5.42 -0.18 10.80
N LEU A 87 -6.55 -0.77 10.46
CA LEU A 87 -7.19 -1.86 11.18
C LEU A 87 -6.89 -3.20 10.48
N MET A 88 -6.58 -4.24 11.25
CA MET A 88 -6.52 -5.59 10.71
C MET A 88 -7.93 -6.04 10.30
N GLY A 89 -8.04 -6.64 9.12
CA GLY A 89 -9.30 -7.14 8.59
C GLY A 89 -9.91 -8.21 9.49
N SER A 90 -10.90 -7.80 10.29
CA SER A 90 -12.12 -8.54 10.67
C SER A 90 -12.85 -7.91 11.85
N HIS A 91 -12.98 -6.57 11.93
CA HIS A 91 -14.03 -5.94 12.73
C HIS A 91 -14.36 -4.56 12.15
N SER A 92 -15.19 -4.55 11.11
CA SER A 92 -16.08 -3.40 10.92
C SER A 92 -17.14 -3.48 12.02
N PRO A 93 -17.28 -2.48 12.92
CA PRO A 93 -18.50 -2.38 13.70
C PRO A 93 -19.62 -2.12 12.70
N GLN A 94 -20.49 -3.10 12.51
CA GLN A 94 -21.77 -2.85 11.85
C GLN A 94 -22.51 -1.81 12.69
N PRO A 95 -22.99 -0.70 12.10
CA PRO A 95 -23.89 0.19 12.83
C PRO A 95 -25.16 -0.59 13.20
N SER A 96 -25.50 -0.57 14.48
CA SER A 96 -26.76 -1.10 15.05
C SER A 96 -27.97 -0.33 14.55
#